data_AF-A0A1C3YD01-F1
#
_entry.id   AF-A0A1C3YD01-F1
#
_cell.length_a   1.000
_cell.length_b   1.000
_cell.length_c   1.000
_cell.angle_alpha   90.00
_cell.angle_beta   90.00
_cell.angle_gamma   90.00
#
_symmetry.space_group_name_H-M   'P 1'
#
loop_
_entity.id
_entity.type
_entity.pdbx_description
1 polymer ?
#
loop_
_entity_poly.entity_id
_entity_poly.type
_entity_poly.pdbx_seq_one_letter_code
_entity_poly.pdbx_strand_id
1 'polypeptide(L)' 'MLGPVALLEGYITKPADREKAIALAAMIVGSENVQDRLLSHFPTQQPYPKMDQNG' A
#
# COMPACT_ATOMS: atom_id res chain seq x y z
N MET A 1 -12.56 -3.47 -21.83
CA MET A 1 -13.23 -2.62 -20.81
C MET A 1 -13.67 -1.34 -21.51
N LEU A 2 -14.95 -0.97 -21.39
CA LEU A 2 -15.50 0.27 -21.96
C LEU A 2 -16.00 1.14 -20.78
N GLY A 3 -15.06 1.68 -19.99
CA GLY A 3 -15.33 2.52 -18.81
C GLY A 3 -14.03 3.05 -18.18
N PRO A 4 -14.08 4.15 -17.39
CA PRO A 4 -12.90 4.68 -16.69
C PRO A 4 -12.40 3.67 -15.66
N VAL A 5 -11.09 3.39 -15.70
CA VAL A 5 -10.42 2.48 -14.76
C VAL A 5 -9.65 3.30 -13.73
N ALA A 6 -9.82 2.97 -12.44
CA ALA A 6 -9.01 3.54 -11.37
C ALA A 6 -7.86 2.58 -11.04
N LEU A 7 -6.62 3.05 -11.22
CA LEU A 7 -5.41 2.33 -10.80
C LEU A 7 -4.92 2.90 -9.47
N LEU A 8 -4.84 2.04 -8.45
CA LEU A 8 -4.29 2.37 -7.14
C LEU A 8 -2.85 1.88 -7.06
N GLU A 9 -1.89 2.81 -7.13
CA GLU A 9 -0.45 2.54 -7.07
C GLU A 9 0.22 3.39 -5.98
N GLY A 10 1.18 2.79 -5.28
CA GLY A 10 1.91 3.46 -4.20
C GLY A 10 2.21 2.53 -3.01
N TYR A 11 2.85 3.10 -1.99
CA TYR A 11 3.19 2.39 -0.76
C TYR A 11 2.20 2.72 0.37
N ILE A 12 1.93 1.70 1.18
CA ILE A 12 1.00 1.76 2.29
C ILE A 12 1.59 1.09 3.52
N THR A 13 1.48 1.74 4.67
CA THR A 13 2.02 1.25 5.94
C THR A 13 1.02 0.47 6.78
N LYS A 14 -0.30 0.66 6.54
CA LYS A 14 -1.38 0.03 7.29
C LYS A 14 -2.32 -0.74 6.37
N PRO A 15 -2.47 -2.07 6.49
CA PRO A 15 -3.35 -2.85 5.61
C PRO A 15 -4.78 -2.31 5.49
N ALA A 16 -5.36 -1.78 6.58
CA ALA A 16 -6.71 -1.21 6.58
C ALA A 16 -6.88 0.02 5.66
N ASP A 17 -5.82 0.79 5.41
CA ASP A 17 -5.89 1.94 4.51
C ASP A 17 -6.03 1.48 3.04
N ARG A 18 -5.63 0.24 2.71
CA ARG A 18 -5.71 -0.35 1.36
C ARG A 18 -7.16 -0.67 1.05
N GLU A 19 -7.82 -1.37 1.97
CA GLU A 19 -9.24 -1.70 1.89
C GLU A 19 -10.09 -0.43 1.77
N LYS A 20 -9.76 0.61 2.56
CA LYS A 20 -10.43 1.91 2.49
C LYS A 20 -10.23 2.59 1.13
N ALA A 21 -9.02 2.59 0.58
CA ALA A 21 -8.74 3.17 -0.73
C ALA A 21 -9.50 2.43 -1.85
N ILE A 22 -9.52 1.10 -1.81
CA ILE A 22 -10.28 0.26 -2.76
C ILE A 22 -11.78 0.58 -2.68
N ALA A 23 -12.34 0.64 -1.47
CA ALA A 23 -13.76 0.93 -1.27
C ALA A 23 -14.15 2.31 -1.83
N LEU A 24 -13.33 3.34 -1.56
CA LEU A 24 -13.56 4.69 -2.09
C LEU A 24 -13.46 4.74 -3.61
N ALA A 25 -12.48 4.07 -4.21
CA ALA A 25 -12.35 3.99 -5.66
C ALA A 25 -13.55 3.27 -6.30
N ALA A 26 -13.98 2.15 -5.70
CA ALA A 26 -15.14 1.38 -6.17
C ALA A 26 -16.44 2.20 -6.14
N MET A 27 -16.61 3.12 -5.18
CA MET A 27 -17.76 4.04 -5.16
C MET A 27 -17.79 5.01 -6.34
N ILE A 28 -16.65 5.27 -7.00
CA ILE A 28 -16.53 6.23 -8.10
C ILE A 28 -16.62 5.52 -9.45
N VAL A 29 -15.89 4.42 -9.63
CA VAL A 29 -15.75 3.75 -10.94
C VAL A 29 -16.45 2.39 -11.03
N GLY A 30 -17.05 1.90 -9.95
CA GLY A 30 -17.53 0.53 -9.84
C GLY A 30 -16.40 -0.44 -9.49
N SER A 31 -16.71 -1.48 -8.71
CA SER A 31 -15.70 -2.42 -8.20
C SER A 31 -14.95 -3.17 -9.31
N GLU A 32 -15.61 -3.43 -10.44
CA GLU A 32 -15.05 -4.11 -11.61
C GLU A 32 -14.02 -3.28 -12.38
N ASN A 33 -13.95 -1.96 -12.11
CA ASN A 33 -13.05 -1.02 -12.76
C ASN A 33 -11.93 -0.52 -11.82
N VAL A 34 -11.76 -1.15 -10.65
CA VAL A 34 -10.63 -0.86 -9.74
C VAL A 34 -9.51 -1.87 -9.97
N GLN A 35 -8.30 -1.36 -10.23
CA GLN A 35 -7.08 -2.15 -10.25
C GLN A 35 -6.22 -1.75 -9.07
N ASP A 36 -5.87 -2.72 -8.22
CA ASP A 36 -5.10 -2.48 -7.01
C ASP A 36 -3.69 -3.06 -7.13
N ARG A 37 -2.70 -2.19 -6.99
CA ARG A 37 -1.26 -2.51 -6.98
C ARG A 37 -0.56 -1.86 -5.78
N LEU A 38 -1.30 -1.51 -4.73
CA LEU A 38 -0.72 -0.93 -3.53
C LEU A 38 0.22 -1.95 -2.85
N LEU A 39 1.43 -1.48 -2.52
CA LEU A 39 2.47 -2.29 -1.90
C LEU A 39 2.57 -1.98 -0.41
N SER A 40 2.57 -3.02 0.41
CA SER A 40 2.86 -2.85 1.84
C SER A 40 4.32 -2.43 2.03
N HIS A 41 4.54 -1.27 2.63
CA HIS A 41 5.85 -0.81 3.07
C HIS A 41 5.92 -0.92 4.59
N PHE A 42 6.52 -2.00 5.06
CA PHE A 42 6.95 -2.10 6.45
C PHE A 42 8.40 -1.64 6.48
N PRO A 43 8.72 -0.47 7.07
CA PRO A 43 10.11 -0.12 7.27
C PRO A 43 10.73 -1.23 8.12
N THR A 44 11.67 -1.97 7.53
CA THR A 44 12.54 -2.84 8.29
C THR A 44 13.32 -1.93 9.22
N GLN A 45 12.96 -1.91 10.50
CA GLN A 45 13.85 -1.40 11.53
C GLN A 45 15.09 -2.29 11.50
N GLN A 46 16.09 -1.94 10.69
CA GLN A 46 17.41 -2.53 10.77
C GLN A 46 17.99 -2.00 12.09
N PRO A 47 18.18 -2.83 13.13
CA PRO A 47 18.85 -2.37 14.33
C PRO A 47 20.28 -2.04 13.91
N TYR A 48 20.75 -0.82 14.21
CA TYR A 48 22.17 -0.50 14.08
C TYR A 48 22.98 -1.56 14.84
N PRO A 49 24.07 -2.11 14.24
CA PRO A 49 24.94 -3.02 14.97
C PRO A 49 25.45 -2.29 16.21
N LYS A 50 25.19 -2.86 17.39
CA LYS A 50 25.79 -2.35 18.62
C LYS A 50 27.29 -2.60 18.49
N MET A 51 28.07 -1.53 18.36
CA MET A 51 29.52 -1.62 18.51
C MET A 51 29.77 -2.15 19.91
N ASP A 52 30.35 -3.34 19.98
CA ASP A 52 30.81 -3.93 21.23
C ASP A 52 31.90 -3.05 21.82
N GLN A 53 31.74 -2.69 23.09
CA GLN A 53 32.61 -1.72 23.79
C GLN A 53 33.93 -2.34 24.27
N ASN A 54 34.43 -3.40 23.63
CA ASN A 54 35.65 -4.08 24.04
C ASN A 54 36.72 -3.96 22.94
N GLY A 55 37.43 -2.83 22.96
CA GLY A 55 38.74 -2.67 22.32
C GLY A 55 39.88 -3.05 23.26
#